data_AF-A0A8T3MLN0-F1
#
_entry.id   AF-A0A8T3MLN0-F1
#
_cell.length_a   1.000
_cell.length_b   1.000
_cell.length_c   1.000
_cell.angle_alpha   90.00
_cell.angle_beta   90.00
_cell.angle_gamma   90.00
#
_symmetry.space_group_name_H-M   'P 1'
#
loop_
_entity.id
_entity.type
_entity.pdbx_description
1 polymer ?
#
loop_
_entity_poly.entity_id
_entity_poly.type
_entity_poly.pdbx_seq_one_letter_code
_entity_poly.pdbx_strand_id
1 'polypeptide(L)'
;MDVDRIVPGIIGAVVGVLGWLLVGVYMQRRQFGRQAKNAGRALYFELLLNRMNVVLARDYGSFLPLGRSAFDRLLPELATSLPAASLLTVVGAYTGHAGYQQAATEHEAPVELRRRSLDAIEGAHRAALDALRPQLFSAREAAALARLGGPYSIGMPAPDAPPAGRTAART
;
A
#
# COMPACT_ATOMS: atom_id res chain seq x y z
N MET A 1 -52.17 -19.07 -37.30
CA MET A 1 -50.94 -18.28 -37.52
C MET A 1 -50.70 -17.45 -36.28
N ASP A 2 -49.78 -17.85 -35.42
CA ASP A 2 -49.34 -17.08 -34.24
C ASP A 2 -47.95 -17.52 -33.76
N VAL A 3 -47.58 -18.78 -34.00
CA VAL A 3 -46.25 -19.33 -33.69
C VAL A 3 -45.12 -18.54 -34.38
N ASP A 4 -45.31 -18.12 -35.63
CA ASP A 4 -44.32 -17.36 -36.42
C ASP A 4 -44.05 -15.95 -35.86
N ARG A 5 -44.93 -15.40 -35.01
CA ARG A 5 -44.75 -14.10 -34.33
C ARG A 5 -44.27 -14.24 -32.89
N ILE A 6 -44.62 -15.33 -32.23
CA ILE A 6 -44.22 -15.62 -30.84
C ILE A 6 -42.73 -15.99 -30.76
N VAL A 7 -42.22 -16.79 -31.71
CA VAL A 7 -40.83 -17.25 -31.71
C VAL A 7 -39.82 -16.08 -31.80
N PRO A 8 -39.95 -15.10 -32.72
CA PRO A 8 -39.08 -13.93 -32.75
C PRO A 8 -39.18 -13.08 -31.47
N GLY A 9 -40.36 -12.95 -30.88
CA GLY A 9 -40.58 -12.21 -29.64
C GLY A 9 -39.85 -12.83 -28.44
N ILE A 10 -39.90 -14.15 -28.30
CA ILE A 10 -39.17 -14.88 -27.25
C ILE A 10 -37.66 -14.76 -27.45
N ILE A 11 -37.17 -14.93 -28.68
CA ILE A 11 -35.74 -14.79 -29.00
C ILE A 11 -35.27 -13.36 -28.66
N GLY A 12 -36.04 -12.34 -29.04
CA GLY A 12 -35.74 -10.95 -28.70
C GLY A 12 -35.69 -10.69 -27.19
N ALA A 13 -36.65 -11.24 -26.43
CA ALA A 13 -36.67 -11.12 -24.97
C ALA A 13 -35.48 -11.82 -24.30
N VAL A 14 -35.12 -13.03 -24.75
CA VAL A 14 -33.97 -13.78 -24.23
C VAL A 14 -32.66 -13.05 -24.51
N VAL A 15 -32.47 -12.56 -25.75
CA VAL A 15 -31.27 -11.78 -26.11
C VAL A 15 -31.22 -10.47 -25.32
N GLY A 16 -32.36 -9.81 -25.11
CA GLY A 16 -32.46 -8.61 -24.29
C GLY A 16 -32.05 -8.86 -22.83
N VAL A 17 -32.55 -9.91 -22.20
CA VAL A 17 -32.21 -10.29 -20.82
C VAL A 17 -30.74 -10.67 -20.69
N LEU A 18 -30.21 -11.49 -21.62
CA LEU A 18 -28.80 -11.86 -21.63
C LEU A 18 -27.89 -10.65 -21.83
N GLY A 19 -28.26 -9.73 -22.72
CA GLY A 19 -27.54 -8.48 -22.94
C GLY A 19 -27.47 -7.62 -21.68
N TRP A 20 -28.61 -7.42 -21.00
CA TRP A 20 -28.66 -6.66 -19.75
C TRP A 20 -27.92 -7.34 -18.59
N LEU A 21 -28.01 -8.66 -18.46
CA LEU A 21 -27.23 -9.42 -17.48
C LEU A 21 -25.73 -9.24 -17.72
N LEU A 22 -25.28 -9.32 -18.98
CA LEU A 22 -23.88 -9.14 -19.33
C LEU A 22 -23.38 -7.73 -18.98
N VAL A 23 -24.18 -6.70 -19.27
CA VAL A 23 -23.88 -5.31 -18.90
C VAL A 23 -23.83 -5.15 -17.38
N GLY A 24 -24.77 -5.73 -16.65
CA GLY A 24 -24.80 -5.72 -15.19
C GLY A 24 -23.54 -6.34 -14.58
N VAL A 25 -23.17 -7.54 -15.03
CA VAL A 25 -21.95 -8.23 -14.59
C VAL A 25 -20.69 -7.43 -14.93
N TYR A 26 -20.63 -6.84 -16.12
CA TYR A 26 -19.49 -6.03 -16.54
C TYR A 26 -19.32 -4.77 -15.67
N MET A 27 -20.41 -4.02 -15.44
CA MET A 27 -20.38 -2.83 -14.57
C MET A 27 -20.01 -3.19 -13.14
N GLN A 28 -20.61 -4.26 -12.60
CA GLN A 28 -20.36 -4.75 -11.26
C GLN A 28 -18.89 -5.13 -11.06
N ARG A 29 -18.30 -5.91 -11.99
CA ARG A 29 -16.86 -6.25 -11.96
C ARG A 29 -15.97 -5.01 -11.97
N ARG A 30 -16.31 -4.02 -12.80
CA ARG A 30 -15.55 -2.78 -12.92
C ARG A 30 -15.61 -1.93 -11.66
N GLN A 31 -16.76 -1.88 -11.00
CA GLN A 31 -16.93 -1.17 -9.72
C GLN A 31 -16.14 -1.85 -8.61
N PHE A 32 -16.21 -3.17 -8.48
CA PHE A 32 -15.41 -3.93 -7.51
C PHE A 32 -13.91 -3.71 -7.71
N GLY A 33 -13.42 -3.75 -8.95
CA GLY A 33 -12.01 -3.50 -9.24
C GLY A 33 -11.54 -2.09 -8.85
N ARG A 34 -12.39 -1.07 -8.99
CA ARG A 34 -12.08 0.30 -8.56
C ARG A 34 -12.09 0.43 -7.04
N GLN A 35 -13.09 -0.15 -6.38
CA GLN A 35 -13.21 -0.12 -4.92
C GLN A 35 -12.01 -0.81 -4.26
N ALA A 36 -11.63 -1.99 -4.75
CA ALA A 36 -10.45 -2.71 -4.29
C ALA A 36 -9.15 -1.91 -4.46
N LYS A 37 -8.97 -1.24 -5.62
CA LYS A 37 -7.80 -0.37 -5.83
C LYS A 37 -7.77 0.82 -4.88
N ASN A 38 -8.91 1.47 -4.64
CA ASN A 38 -8.98 2.59 -3.71
C ASN A 38 -8.73 2.15 -2.27
N ALA A 39 -9.28 1.00 -1.87
CA ALA A 39 -8.99 0.37 -0.58
C ALA A 39 -7.50 0.07 -0.42
N GLY A 40 -6.88 -0.55 -1.43
CA GLY A 40 -5.45 -0.84 -1.40
C GLY A 40 -4.60 0.43 -1.34
N ARG A 41 -5.00 1.51 -2.00
CA ARG A 41 -4.30 2.82 -1.91
C ARG A 41 -4.37 3.40 -0.50
N ALA A 42 -5.52 3.31 0.17
CA ALA A 42 -5.65 3.73 1.56
C ALA A 42 -4.70 2.93 2.46
N LEU A 43 -4.65 1.61 2.29
CA LEU A 43 -3.71 0.76 3.01
C LEU A 43 -2.24 1.11 2.70
N TYR A 44 -1.91 1.33 1.43
CA TYR A 44 -0.56 1.69 1.00
C TYR A 44 -0.05 2.95 1.71
N PHE A 45 -0.91 3.97 1.87
CA PHE A 45 -0.52 5.19 2.57
C PHE A 45 -0.46 5.03 4.09
N GLU A 46 -1.34 4.23 4.70
CA GLU A 46 -1.21 3.85 6.12
C GLU A 46 0.13 3.14 6.38
N LEU A 47 0.47 2.17 5.53
CA LEU A 47 1.73 1.42 5.62
C LEU A 47 2.95 2.33 5.43
N LEU A 48 2.85 3.33 4.54
CA LEU A 48 3.89 4.33 4.35
C LEU A 48 4.10 5.19 5.61
N LEU A 49 3.01 5.66 6.22
CA LEU A 49 3.07 6.41 7.48
C LEU A 49 3.64 5.57 8.61
N ASN A 50 3.22 4.31 8.73
CA ASN A 50 3.77 3.38 9.73
C ASN A 50 5.28 3.20 9.53
N ARG A 51 5.74 3.01 8.29
CA ARG A 51 7.18 2.93 7.98
C ARG A 51 7.91 4.19 8.45
N MET A 52 7.37 5.38 8.18
CA MET A 52 7.97 6.64 8.64
C MET A 52 8.11 6.67 10.16
N ASN A 53 7.07 6.26 10.89
CA ASN A 53 7.11 6.19 12.36
C ASN A 53 8.17 5.19 12.85
N VAL A 54 8.33 4.05 12.18
CA VAL A 54 9.39 3.07 12.49
C VAL A 54 10.78 3.66 12.27
N VAL A 55 10.99 4.41 11.18
CA VAL A 55 12.25 5.12 10.91
C VAL A 55 12.52 6.17 12.00
N LEU A 56 11.50 6.95 12.38
CA LEU A 56 11.64 7.95 13.46
C LEU A 56 12.00 7.31 14.80
N ALA A 57 11.36 6.19 15.14
CA ALA A 57 11.67 5.44 16.34
C ALA A 57 13.11 4.88 16.31
N ARG A 58 13.56 4.39 15.16
CA ARG A 58 14.90 3.84 14.99
C ARG A 58 15.99 4.90 15.12
N ASP A 59 15.82 6.01 14.41
CA ASP A 59 16.88 7.00 14.23
C ASP A 59 16.89 8.05 15.34
N TYR A 60 15.74 8.31 15.98
CA TYR A 60 15.58 9.35 17.00
C TYR A 60 14.97 8.86 18.31
N GLY A 61 14.61 7.58 18.44
CA GLY A 61 13.96 7.04 19.64
C GLY A 61 12.53 7.57 19.86
N SER A 62 11.93 8.21 18.86
CA SER A 62 10.59 8.78 18.95
C SER A 62 9.54 7.76 18.49
N PHE A 63 8.88 7.11 19.45
CA PHE A 63 7.88 6.08 19.17
C PHE A 63 6.47 6.69 19.02
N LEU A 64 6.04 6.88 17.77
CA LEU A 64 4.65 7.20 17.46
C LEU A 64 3.82 5.93 17.28
N PRO A 65 2.52 5.94 17.60
CA PRO A 65 1.66 4.77 17.40
C PRO A 65 1.56 4.40 15.91
N LEU A 66 1.55 3.10 15.62
CA LEU A 66 1.33 2.56 14.27
C LEU A 66 -0.17 2.35 14.05
N GLY A 67 -0.68 2.78 12.89
CA GLY A 67 -2.09 2.61 12.51
C GLY A 67 -2.38 1.22 11.97
N ARG A 68 -3.56 0.67 12.28
CA ARG A 68 -4.03 -0.64 11.79
C ARG A 68 -5.45 -0.59 11.21
N SER A 69 -6.10 0.56 11.27
CA SER A 69 -7.53 0.67 10.99
C SER A 69 -7.86 0.40 9.53
N ALA A 70 -7.03 0.85 8.59
CA ALA A 70 -7.23 0.56 7.18
C ALA A 70 -7.03 -0.94 6.90
N PHE A 71 -6.01 -1.56 7.50
CA PHE A 71 -5.77 -2.99 7.35
C PHE A 71 -6.94 -3.84 7.83
N ASP A 72 -7.38 -3.67 9.07
CA ASP A 72 -8.44 -4.50 9.64
C ASP A 72 -9.78 -4.31 8.90
N ARG A 73 -10.06 -3.08 8.46
CA ARG A 73 -11.29 -2.76 7.73
C ARG A 73 -11.29 -3.28 6.29
N LEU A 74 -10.16 -3.21 5.60
CA LEU A 74 -10.08 -3.42 4.14
C LEU A 74 -9.50 -4.79 3.77
N LEU A 75 -9.11 -5.60 4.76
CA LEU A 75 -8.58 -6.94 4.54
C LEU A 75 -9.48 -7.82 3.67
N PRO A 76 -10.82 -7.83 3.83
CA PRO A 76 -11.70 -8.63 2.98
C PRO A 76 -11.64 -8.20 1.51
N GLU A 77 -11.70 -6.90 1.21
CA GLU A 77 -11.61 -6.36 -0.15
C GLU A 77 -10.25 -6.64 -0.78
N LEU A 78 -9.18 -6.60 0.00
CA LEU A 78 -7.83 -6.90 -0.47
C LEU A 78 -7.62 -8.40 -0.71
N ALA A 79 -8.18 -9.26 0.14
CA ALA A 79 -8.10 -10.71 -0.03
C ALA A 79 -8.75 -11.20 -1.33
N THR A 80 -9.78 -10.50 -1.81
CA THR A 80 -10.44 -10.83 -3.08
C THR A 80 -9.72 -10.29 -4.32
N SER A 81 -8.82 -9.32 -4.16
CA SER A 81 -8.26 -8.55 -5.27
C SER A 81 -6.74 -8.63 -5.43
N LEU A 82 -6.00 -8.97 -4.37
CA LEU A 82 -4.56 -9.14 -4.38
C LEU A 82 -4.16 -10.62 -4.51
N PRO A 83 -3.03 -10.93 -5.17
CA PRO A 83 -2.39 -12.23 -5.09
C PRO A 83 -2.03 -12.58 -3.64
N ALA A 84 -2.18 -13.86 -3.29
CA ALA A 84 -1.91 -14.37 -1.94
C ALA A 84 -0.49 -14.03 -1.44
N ALA A 85 0.52 -14.10 -2.31
CA ALA A 85 1.90 -13.76 -1.96
C ALA A 85 2.03 -12.30 -1.49
N SER A 86 1.37 -11.36 -2.17
CA SER A 86 1.41 -9.95 -1.80
C SER A 86 0.63 -9.67 -0.52
N LEU A 87 -0.50 -10.35 -0.34
CA LEU A 87 -1.28 -10.27 0.89
C LEU A 87 -0.48 -10.77 2.09
N LEU A 88 0.24 -11.90 1.95
CA LEU A 88 1.12 -12.43 3.00
C LEU A 88 2.23 -11.43 3.38
N THR A 89 2.87 -10.78 2.40
CA THR A 89 3.88 -9.76 2.67
C THR A 89 3.29 -8.58 3.47
N VAL A 90 2.08 -8.14 3.11
CA VAL A 90 1.38 -7.08 3.84
C VAL A 90 1.06 -7.50 5.27
N VAL A 91 0.47 -8.69 5.46
CA VAL A 91 0.19 -9.24 6.80
C VAL A 91 1.47 -9.29 7.63
N GLY A 92 2.58 -9.72 7.04
CA GLY A 92 3.90 -9.74 7.67
C GLY A 92 4.31 -8.38 8.24
N ALA A 93 4.13 -7.30 7.48
CA ALA A 93 4.42 -5.95 7.97
C ALA A 93 3.58 -5.58 9.22
N TYR A 94 2.29 -5.92 9.22
CA TYR A 94 1.40 -5.64 10.35
C TYR A 94 1.67 -6.52 11.58
N THR A 95 2.16 -7.75 11.41
CA THR A 95 2.58 -8.58 12.55
C THR A 95 3.76 -7.96 13.31
N GLY A 96 4.61 -7.18 12.62
CA GLY A 96 5.71 -6.43 13.22
C GLY A 96 5.28 -5.35 14.23
N HIS A 97 4.00 -4.97 14.26
CA HIS A 97 3.50 -3.95 15.20
C HIS A 97 3.64 -4.37 16.66
N ALA A 98 3.49 -5.67 16.97
CA ALA A 98 3.69 -6.17 18.32
C ALA A 98 5.15 -5.96 18.77
N GLY A 99 6.10 -6.29 17.89
CA GLY A 99 7.53 -6.05 18.13
C GLY A 99 7.87 -4.57 18.25
N TYR A 100 7.20 -3.70 17.49
CA TYR A 100 7.34 -2.25 17.62
C TYR A 100 6.85 -1.73 18.98
N GLN A 101 5.68 -2.19 19.44
CA GLN A 101 5.15 -1.81 20.74
C GLN A 101 6.05 -2.30 21.88
N GLN A 102 6.55 -3.54 21.79
CA GLN A 102 7.50 -4.06 22.78
C GLN A 102 8.78 -3.22 22.81
N ALA A 103 9.33 -2.85 21.65
CA ALA A 103 10.51 -1.99 21.56
C ALA A 103 10.27 -0.58 22.15
N ALA A 104 9.03 -0.09 22.12
CA ALA A 104 8.65 1.20 22.73
C ALA A 104 8.58 1.12 24.26
N THR A 105 8.18 -0.02 24.82
CA THR A 105 8.01 -0.19 26.27
C THR A 105 9.28 -0.67 26.97
N GLU A 106 10.04 -1.55 26.33
CA GLU A 106 11.16 -2.27 26.95
C GLU A 106 12.47 -1.49 26.78
N HIS A 107 12.72 -0.58 27.72
CA HIS A 107 13.89 0.30 27.71
C HIS A 107 15.17 -0.40 28.17
N GLU A 108 15.06 -1.54 28.85
CA GLU A 108 16.20 -2.34 29.35
C GLU A 108 16.91 -3.14 28.24
N ALA A 109 16.25 -3.37 27.10
CA ALA A 109 16.87 -4.06 25.98
C ALA A 109 18.05 -3.25 25.40
N PRO A 110 19.19 -3.89 25.07
CA PRO A 110 20.33 -3.23 24.43
C PRO A 110 19.89 -2.45 23.18
N VAL A 111 20.44 -1.24 23.02
CA VAL A 111 20.06 -0.31 21.94
C VAL A 111 20.22 -0.95 20.56
N GLU A 112 21.24 -1.78 20.41
CA GLU A 112 21.63 -2.48 19.19
C GLU A 112 20.62 -3.58 18.84
N LEU A 113 20.09 -4.28 19.83
CA LEU A 113 19.04 -5.28 19.65
C LEU A 113 17.74 -4.58 19.20
N ARG A 114 17.39 -3.48 19.87
CA ARG A 114 16.21 -2.66 19.53
C ARG A 114 16.34 -2.07 18.12
N ARG A 115 17.52 -1.59 17.76
CA ARG A 115 17.78 -1.06 16.42
C ARG A 115 17.62 -2.14 15.35
N ARG A 116 18.17 -3.34 15.58
CA ARG A 116 18.01 -4.48 14.66
C ARG A 116 16.55 -4.91 14.51
N SER A 117 15.76 -4.89 15.58
CA SER A 117 14.33 -5.23 15.47
C SER A 117 13.57 -4.18 14.65
N LEU A 118 13.87 -2.89 14.87
CA LEU A 118 13.28 -1.79 14.10
C LEU A 118 13.70 -1.85 12.62
N ASP A 119 14.95 -2.22 12.31
CA ASP A 119 15.40 -2.45 10.93
C ASP A 119 14.62 -3.58 10.24
N ALA A 120 14.36 -4.68 10.94
CA ALA A 120 13.57 -5.79 10.41
C ALA A 120 12.11 -5.36 10.15
N ILE A 121 11.51 -4.60 11.07
CA ILE A 121 10.15 -4.07 10.92
C ILE A 121 10.08 -3.08 9.75
N GLU A 122 11.07 -2.19 9.62
CA GLU A 122 11.18 -1.24 8.49
C GLU A 122 11.31 -1.98 7.15
N GLY A 123 12.13 -3.03 7.12
CA GLY A 123 12.30 -3.91 5.97
C GLY A 123 11.00 -4.61 5.56
N ALA A 124 10.23 -5.11 6.52
CA ALA A 124 8.92 -5.71 6.25
C ALA A 124 7.92 -4.69 5.66
N HIS A 125 7.88 -3.47 6.19
CA HIS A 125 7.04 -2.39 5.64
C HIS A 125 7.48 -2.02 4.21
N ARG A 126 8.79 -1.92 3.96
CA ARG A 126 9.34 -1.67 2.62
C ARG A 126 8.92 -2.75 1.63
N ALA A 127 9.08 -4.02 1.98
CA ALA A 127 8.70 -5.15 1.14
C ALA A 127 7.20 -5.14 0.81
N ALA A 128 6.35 -4.81 1.78
CA ALA A 128 4.91 -4.70 1.58
C ALA A 128 4.54 -3.52 0.66
N LEU A 129 5.19 -2.35 0.80
CA LEU A 129 5.01 -1.21 -0.11
C LEU A 129 5.41 -1.58 -1.54
N ASP A 130 6.55 -2.25 -1.72
CA ASP A 130 7.02 -2.70 -3.04
C ASP A 130 6.09 -3.74 -3.67
N ALA A 131 5.55 -4.66 -2.89
CA ALA A 131 4.60 -5.67 -3.36
C ALA A 131 3.25 -5.05 -3.79
N LEU A 132 2.79 -4.02 -3.08
CA LEU A 132 1.51 -3.36 -3.34
C LEU A 132 1.57 -2.36 -4.51
N ARG A 133 2.68 -1.64 -4.65
CA ARG A 133 2.83 -0.55 -5.63
C ARG A 133 2.42 -0.93 -7.07
N PRO A 134 2.93 -2.02 -7.68
CA PRO A 134 2.59 -2.35 -9.07
C PRO A 134 1.13 -2.78 -9.27
N GLN A 135 0.42 -3.14 -8.20
CA GLN A 135 -0.96 -3.63 -8.27
C GLN A 135 -1.99 -2.49 -8.15
N LEU A 136 -1.63 -1.47 -7.38
CA LEU A 136 -2.53 -0.38 -7.00
C LEU A 136 -2.38 0.87 -7.86
N PHE A 137 -1.21 1.06 -8.45
CA PHE A 137 -0.86 2.25 -9.21
C PHE A 137 -0.51 1.91 -10.66
N SER A 138 -0.97 2.75 -11.58
CA SER A 138 -0.45 2.76 -12.94
C SER A 138 1.02 3.18 -12.95
N ALA A 139 1.76 2.85 -14.01
CA ALA A 139 3.15 3.24 -14.17
C ALA A 139 3.36 4.77 -14.02
N ARG A 140 2.42 5.58 -14.53
CA ARG A 140 2.45 7.04 -14.40
C ARG A 140 2.27 7.51 -12.95
N GLU A 141 1.33 6.93 -12.22
CA GLU A 141 1.11 7.25 -10.80
C GLU A 141 2.31 6.81 -9.95
N ALA A 142 2.87 5.63 -10.23
CA ALA A 142 4.06 5.14 -9.53
C ALA A 142 5.28 6.05 -9.78
N ALA A 143 5.46 6.53 -11.01
CA ALA A 143 6.51 7.50 -11.33
C ALA A 143 6.28 8.86 -10.63
N ALA A 144 5.04 9.32 -10.52
CA ALA A 144 4.71 10.55 -9.79
C ALA A 144 5.01 10.41 -8.29
N LEU A 145 4.66 9.27 -7.68
CA LEU A 145 5.01 8.96 -6.28
C LEU A 145 6.52 8.97 -6.06
N ALA A 146 7.30 8.38 -6.97
CA ALA A 146 8.76 8.39 -6.90
C ALA A 146 9.35 9.80 -6.97
N ARG A 147 8.75 10.71 -7.77
CA ARG A 147 9.20 12.12 -7.89
C ARG A 147 8.93 12.94 -6.63
N LEU A 148 7.92 12.61 -5.85
CA LEU A 148 7.60 13.27 -4.58
C LEU A 148 8.54 12.83 -3.43
N GLY A 149 9.68 12.22 -3.74
CA GLY A 149 10.62 11.62 -2.79
C GLY A 149 10.46 10.11 -2.66
N GLY A 150 9.42 9.53 -3.25
CA GLY A 150 9.14 8.10 -3.13
C GLY A 150 8.86 7.67 -1.69
N PRO A 151 8.55 6.39 -1.47
CA PRO A 151 8.30 5.88 -0.13
C PRO A 151 9.55 5.82 0.76
N TYR A 152 10.75 6.21 0.28
CA TYR A 152 12.04 5.96 0.92
C TYR A 152 12.92 7.20 1.13
N SER A 153 12.47 8.41 0.76
CA SER A 153 13.26 9.64 0.97
C SER A 153 13.56 9.95 2.45
N ILE A 154 12.76 9.39 3.37
CA ILE A 154 12.90 9.63 4.80
C ILE A 154 13.89 8.61 5.38
N GLY A 155 14.99 9.13 5.92
CA GLY A 155 16.11 8.37 6.49
C GLY A 155 17.37 8.28 5.62
N MET A 156 17.39 8.90 4.44
CA MET A 156 18.64 9.07 3.69
C MET A 156 19.48 10.17 4.39
N PRO A 157 20.77 9.93 4.72
CA PRO A 157 21.64 11.03 5.10
C PRO A 157 21.63 12.04 3.95
N ALA A 158 21.47 13.33 4.27
CA ALA A 158 21.60 14.39 3.27
C ALA A 158 22.91 14.17 2.51
N PRO A 159 22.93 14.21 1.16
CA PRO A 159 24.19 14.14 0.43
C PRO A 159 25.07 15.27 0.96
N ASP A 160 26.29 14.92 1.39
CA ASP A 160 27.26 15.85 1.98
C ASP A 160 27.26 17.15 1.15
N ALA A 161 26.75 18.22 1.77
CA ALA A 161 26.81 19.53 1.16
C ALA A 161 28.29 19.80 0.86
N PRO A 162 28.67 20.17 -0.39
CA PRO A 162 30.06 20.41 -0.71
C PRO A 162 30.61 21.46 0.27
N PRO A 163 31.81 21.26 0.81
CA PRO A 163 32.36 22.16 1.81
C PRO A 163 32.36 23.57 1.23
N ALA A 164 31.75 24.50 1.97
CA ALA A 164 31.68 25.91 1.61
C ALA A 164 33.09 26.39 1.26
N GLY A 165 33.35 26.52 -0.04
CA GLY A 165 34.62 27.00 -0.55
C GLY A 165 34.86 28.38 0.01
N ARG A 166 35.92 28.51 0.81
CA ARG A 166 36.45 29.81 1.24
C ARG A 166 36.61 30.67 0.00
N THR A 167 35.79 31.72 -0.09
CA THR A 167 36.02 32.82 -1.00
C THR A 167 37.35 33.45 -0.60
N ALA A 168 38.41 33.09 -1.31
CA ALA A 168 39.69 33.73 -1.18
C ALA A 168 39.52 35.20 -1.59
N ALA A 169 39.76 36.10 -0.64
CA ALA A 169 39.91 37.53 -0.90
C ALA A 169 41.02 37.72 -1.94
N ARG A 170 40.66 38.28 -3.11
CA ARG A 170 41.63 38.85 -4.03
C ARG A 170 41.91 40.27 -3.59
N THR A 171 43.16 40.48 -3.18
CA THR A 171 43.90 41.75 -3.19
C THR A 171 43.85 42.43 -4.56
#